data_AF-A0A956EI86-F1
#
_entry.id   AF-A0A956EI86-F1
#
_cell.length_a   1.000
_cell.length_b   1.000
_cell.length_c   1.000
_cell.angle_alpha   90.00
_cell.angle_beta   90.00
_cell.angle_gamma   90.00
#
_symmetry.space_group_name_H-M   'P 1'
#
loop_
_entity.id
_entity.type
_entity.pdbx_description
1 polymer ?
#
loop_
_entity_poly.entity_id
_entity_poly.type
_entity_poly.pdbx_seq_one_letter_code
_entity_poly.pdbx_strand_id
1 'polypeptide(L)'
;MNHLRLTSLTLVGALALVGCGKDPENETSATTTNASNSSDGSTGGSTSTTTTGAGSASDGQTGSTGAGTATDATGSTGCGIFGCTTGGTDVAMCDVWAQDCPEGEKCMPWANDGGSSWNALKCTPVDPNPGQAGDACTVEGNAVSGIDSCDKGLLCWYVNDMNMGSCLPMCTGTEDAPMCPADSVCDVTNEGTLILCLPTCDPLLVDCPDNQICFFSDLAGKFICDFDASGEDGKYGDPCEYINVCDPGLFCADASVVPGCQAAGCCSEYCDINLPNTCAGAPEQECVPWYEEGMAPPGLEHVGGCAIPA
;
A
#
# COMPACT_ATOMS: atom_id res chain seq x y z
N MET A 1 10.07 37.31 -48.77
CA MET A 1 9.26 37.65 -49.96
C MET A 1 10.05 37.27 -51.21
N ASN A 2 9.37 36.61 -52.16
CA ASN A 2 9.78 36.17 -53.50
C ASN A 2 10.62 34.88 -53.64
N HIS A 3 9.87 33.82 -53.95
CA HIS A 3 10.27 32.57 -54.60
C HIS A 3 10.95 32.79 -55.97
N LEU A 4 11.91 31.92 -56.33
CA LEU A 4 11.94 31.33 -57.68
C LEU A 4 12.81 30.04 -57.79
N ARG A 5 12.09 28.92 -57.99
CA ARG A 5 12.35 27.72 -58.82
C ARG A 5 13.79 27.29 -59.15
N LEU A 6 14.09 26.02 -58.83
CA LEU A 6 14.87 25.13 -59.70
C LEU A 6 14.15 23.78 -59.83
N THR A 7 13.96 23.32 -61.06
CA THR A 7 13.32 22.06 -61.46
C THR A 7 14.35 21.08 -62.01
N SER A 8 14.08 19.79 -61.80
CA SER A 8 14.57 18.59 -62.53
C SER A 8 15.97 18.05 -62.25
N LEU A 9 16.04 16.81 -61.73
CA LEU A 9 16.45 15.66 -62.56
C LEU A 9 16.03 14.31 -61.96
N THR A 10 15.46 13.48 -62.82
CA THR A 10 15.03 12.09 -62.71
C THR A 10 16.14 11.09 -62.36
N LEU A 11 15.81 10.04 -61.58
CA LEU A 11 16.43 8.73 -61.74
C LEU A 11 15.37 7.62 -61.65
N VAL A 12 15.35 6.80 -62.71
CA VAL A 12 14.52 5.62 -62.94
C VAL A 12 15.19 4.40 -62.30
N GLY A 13 14.42 3.53 -61.68
CA GLY A 13 14.87 2.21 -61.21
C GLY A 13 13.69 1.31 -60.86
N ALA A 14 13.14 0.63 -61.87
CA ALA A 14 12.18 -0.44 -61.71
C ALA A 14 12.91 -1.78 -61.54
N LEU A 15 12.47 -2.63 -60.60
CA LEU A 15 12.62 -4.08 -60.74
C LEU A 15 11.41 -4.79 -60.12
N ALA A 16 11.00 -5.83 -60.82
CA ALA A 16 9.68 -6.43 -60.81
C ALA A 16 9.52 -7.63 -59.85
N LEU A 17 8.24 -8.00 -59.70
CA LEU A 17 7.64 -9.10 -58.97
C LEU A 17 8.24 -10.49 -59.27
N VAL A 18 8.20 -11.37 -58.26
CA VAL A 18 7.68 -12.74 -58.39
C VAL A 18 6.80 -13.03 -57.17
N GLY A 19 5.58 -13.48 -57.43
CA GLY A 19 4.62 -13.99 -56.43
C GLY A 19 4.34 -15.49 -56.60
N CYS A 20 3.27 -15.90 -55.91
CA CYS A 20 2.60 -17.21 -55.88
C CYS A 20 3.23 -18.26 -54.92
N GLY A 21 2.47 -19.00 -54.12
CA GLY A 21 1.02 -19.24 -54.16
C GLY A 21 0.50 -19.99 -52.93
N LYS A 22 -0.84 -20.00 -52.85
CA LYS A 22 -1.73 -20.52 -51.79
C LYS A 22 -1.87 -22.05 -51.78
N ASP A 23 -2.44 -22.51 -50.67
CA ASP A 23 -2.79 -23.83 -50.11
C ASP A 23 -3.34 -24.92 -51.06
N PRO A 24 -3.39 -26.20 -50.61
CA PRO A 24 -4.63 -26.68 -49.97
C PRO A 24 -4.47 -27.70 -48.80
N GLU A 25 -5.47 -27.65 -47.91
CA GLU A 25 -6.21 -28.72 -47.20
C GLU A 25 -5.55 -30.08 -46.87
N ASN A 26 -5.71 -30.50 -45.60
CA ASN A 26 -6.09 -31.88 -45.29
C ASN A 26 -6.90 -31.96 -43.98
N GLU A 27 -8.19 -32.24 -44.10
CA GLU A 27 -9.00 -32.86 -43.06
C GLU A 27 -8.69 -34.36 -42.97
N THR A 28 -8.66 -34.92 -41.77
CA THR A 28 -9.19 -36.28 -41.55
C THR A 28 -9.81 -36.37 -40.17
N SER A 29 -11.14 -36.46 -40.15
CA SER A 29 -11.94 -36.96 -39.04
C SER A 29 -11.76 -38.47 -38.87
N ALA A 30 -11.71 -38.94 -37.62
CA ALA A 30 -12.22 -40.25 -37.24
C ALA A 30 -12.89 -40.16 -35.86
N THR A 31 -14.22 -40.13 -35.91
CA THR A 31 -15.14 -40.30 -34.78
C THR A 31 -15.15 -41.75 -34.31
N THR A 32 -15.14 -41.99 -33.00
CA THR A 32 -16.04 -42.99 -32.41
C THR A 32 -16.30 -42.71 -30.93
N THR A 33 -17.59 -42.62 -30.65
CA THR A 33 -18.32 -42.53 -29.39
C THR A 33 -18.10 -43.72 -28.46
N ASN A 34 -18.07 -43.49 -27.14
CA ASN A 34 -19.11 -44.04 -26.26
C ASN A 34 -19.16 -43.36 -24.90
N ALA A 35 -20.39 -43.26 -24.39
CA ALA A 35 -20.83 -42.55 -23.21
C ALA A 35 -20.92 -43.45 -21.97
N SER A 36 -21.13 -42.77 -20.82
CA SER A 36 -21.83 -43.22 -19.60
C SER A 36 -21.05 -44.14 -18.64
N ASN A 37 -20.81 -43.70 -17.40
CA ASN A 37 -21.81 -43.77 -16.33
C ASN A 37 -21.30 -43.22 -14.99
N SER A 38 -22.22 -42.57 -14.28
CA SER A 38 -22.17 -42.17 -12.88
C SER A 38 -22.35 -43.36 -11.90
N SER A 39 -22.33 -43.02 -10.61
CA SER A 39 -22.70 -43.73 -9.37
C SER A 39 -21.53 -44.40 -8.64
N ASP A 40 -21.23 -44.21 -7.34
CA ASP A 40 -21.94 -43.88 -6.07
C ASP A 40 -21.75 -45.07 -5.10
N GLY A 41 -21.54 -44.75 -3.82
CA GLY A 41 -21.52 -45.68 -2.68
C GLY A 41 -20.23 -46.49 -2.47
N SER A 42 -19.78 -46.80 -1.25
CA SER A 42 -20.45 -46.71 0.06
C SER A 42 -19.46 -47.04 1.19
N THR A 43 -19.61 -46.34 2.32
CA THR A 43 -19.59 -46.81 3.72
C THR A 43 -18.58 -47.87 4.21
N GLY A 44 -17.90 -47.54 5.30
CA GLY A 44 -17.43 -48.47 6.32
C GLY A 44 -17.39 -47.80 7.68
N GLY A 45 -18.45 -47.97 8.48
CA GLY A 45 -18.52 -47.49 9.86
C GLY A 45 -17.95 -48.49 10.88
N SER A 46 -17.60 -47.99 12.06
CA SER A 46 -17.60 -48.78 13.29
C SER A 46 -17.96 -47.91 14.50
N THR A 47 -19.13 -48.24 15.05
CA THR A 47 -19.65 -48.00 16.41
C THR A 47 -18.71 -48.66 17.43
N SER A 48 -18.42 -48.15 18.63
CA SER A 48 -19.21 -47.98 19.87
C SER A 48 -18.19 -47.49 20.93
N THR A 49 -18.48 -46.62 21.92
CA THR A 49 -19.24 -46.95 23.13
C THR A 49 -19.63 -45.68 23.91
N THR A 50 -20.85 -45.72 24.43
CA THR A 50 -21.46 -44.80 25.40
C THR A 50 -20.93 -45.04 26.82
N THR A 51 -20.77 -43.99 27.63
CA THR A 51 -21.03 -44.05 29.07
C THR A 51 -21.59 -42.71 29.57
N THR A 52 -22.59 -42.84 30.43
CA THR A 52 -23.47 -41.85 31.03
C THR A 52 -23.07 -41.57 32.49
N GLY A 53 -23.43 -40.39 33.01
CA GLY A 53 -23.49 -40.04 34.44
C GLY A 53 -23.04 -38.59 34.68
N ALA A 54 -23.90 -37.57 34.73
CA ALA A 54 -24.96 -37.24 35.71
C ALA A 54 -24.44 -36.87 37.12
N GLY A 55 -24.71 -35.63 37.56
CA GLY A 55 -25.12 -35.35 38.94
C GLY A 55 -24.41 -34.25 39.73
N SER A 56 -25.17 -33.16 39.98
CA SER A 56 -25.20 -32.27 41.16
C SER A 56 -24.11 -31.18 41.28
N ALA A 57 -24.38 -29.87 41.38
CA ALA A 57 -25.44 -29.04 42.00
C ALA A 57 -25.46 -29.04 43.54
N SER A 58 -25.06 -27.91 44.14
CA SER A 58 -25.68 -27.12 45.24
C SER A 58 -24.57 -26.31 45.95
N ASP A 59 -24.62 -24.97 46.00
CA ASP A 59 -25.42 -24.11 46.92
C ASP A 59 -24.63 -23.83 48.22
N GLY A 60 -24.53 -22.63 48.80
CA GLY A 60 -25.13 -21.32 48.53
C GLY A 60 -24.73 -20.30 49.62
N GLN A 61 -25.16 -19.05 49.38
CA GLN A 61 -25.49 -17.94 50.31
C GLN A 61 -24.44 -17.43 51.32
N THR A 62 -24.30 -16.12 51.57
CA THR A 62 -25.28 -15.13 52.08
C THR A 62 -24.55 -13.76 51.98
N GLY A 63 -25.08 -12.60 51.55
CA GLY A 63 -26.32 -11.91 51.85
C GLY A 63 -26.04 -10.74 52.81
N SER A 64 -26.14 -9.49 52.35
CA SER A 64 -26.53 -8.34 53.19
C SER A 64 -27.04 -7.18 52.33
N THR A 65 -28.25 -6.76 52.66
CA THR A 65 -29.00 -5.61 52.17
C THR A 65 -28.56 -4.31 52.86
N GLY A 66 -28.71 -3.18 52.16
CA GLY A 66 -28.61 -1.84 52.72
C GLY A 66 -29.14 -0.82 51.71
N ALA A 67 -30.41 -0.41 51.91
CA ALA A 67 -31.11 0.55 51.08
C ALA A 67 -30.83 2.00 51.51
N GLY A 68 -30.90 2.92 50.53
CA GLY A 68 -31.27 4.32 50.76
C GLY A 68 -30.33 5.34 50.14
N THR A 69 -30.76 5.96 49.03
CA THR A 69 -31.26 7.35 48.98
C THR A 69 -30.98 7.95 47.61
N ALA A 70 -32.05 8.26 46.87
CA ALA A 70 -32.02 9.12 45.70
C ALA A 70 -31.77 10.57 46.14
N THR A 71 -30.89 11.29 45.45
CA THR A 71 -30.87 12.76 45.42
C THR A 71 -30.36 13.22 44.06
N ASP A 72 -31.21 13.98 43.39
CA ASP A 72 -30.93 14.79 42.21
C ASP A 72 -29.66 15.65 42.37
N ALA A 73 -28.88 15.72 41.30
CA ALA A 73 -28.15 16.93 40.97
C ALA A 73 -28.24 17.15 39.46
N THR A 74 -29.22 17.97 39.10
CA THR A 74 -29.29 18.75 37.87
C THR A 74 -27.94 19.33 37.47
N GLY A 75 -27.46 18.93 36.29
CA GLY A 75 -26.37 19.57 35.55
C GLY A 75 -26.78 19.71 34.09
N SER A 76 -27.80 20.55 33.85
CA SER A 76 -28.11 21.03 32.51
C SER A 76 -26.95 21.90 32.03
N THR A 77 -26.28 21.46 30.98
CA THR A 77 -25.74 22.38 29.97
C THR A 77 -26.07 21.78 28.62
N GLY A 78 -27.19 22.23 28.06
CA GLY A 78 -27.57 21.90 26.70
C GLY A 78 -26.51 22.41 25.72
N CYS A 79 -26.03 21.53 24.86
CA CYS A 79 -25.31 21.93 23.66
C CYS A 79 -26.30 22.69 22.77
N GLY A 80 -26.07 23.99 22.61
CA GLY A 80 -26.85 24.84 21.72
C GLY A 80 -26.43 24.69 20.25
N ILE A 81 -27.19 25.34 19.36
CA ILE A 81 -27.08 25.30 17.89
C ILE A 81 -25.81 26.01 17.32
N PHE A 82 -24.89 26.45 18.17
CA PHE A 82 -23.56 26.93 17.82
C PHE A 82 -22.57 26.28 18.79
N GLY A 83 -21.79 25.34 18.26
CA GLY A 83 -21.16 24.23 18.97
C GLY A 83 -20.07 24.58 19.99
N CYS A 84 -19.66 23.55 20.70
CA CYS A 84 -18.60 23.56 21.70
C CYS A 84 -17.28 24.01 21.08
N THR A 85 -16.87 25.26 21.35
CA THR A 85 -15.49 25.68 21.16
C THR A 85 -14.70 25.36 22.42
N THR A 86 -14.30 24.09 22.55
CA THR A 86 -13.24 23.74 23.50
C THR A 86 -11.93 24.12 22.84
N GLY A 87 -11.34 25.23 23.29
CA GLY A 87 -10.01 25.64 22.86
C GLY A 87 -8.96 24.60 23.26
N GLY A 88 -8.48 23.87 22.25
CA GLY A 88 -7.29 23.05 22.26
C GLY A 88 -6.79 23.01 20.82
N THR A 89 -5.53 23.35 20.60
CA THR A 89 -4.85 23.10 19.33
C THR A 89 -4.90 21.60 19.02
N ASP A 90 -5.24 21.27 17.77
CA ASP A 90 -5.27 19.92 17.18
C ASP A 90 -6.44 19.03 17.60
N VAL A 91 -7.56 19.10 16.86
CA VAL A 91 -8.77 18.31 17.15
C VAL A 91 -9.08 17.40 15.97
N ALA A 92 -8.48 16.22 15.96
CA ALA A 92 -9.04 15.10 15.23
C ALA A 92 -10.53 14.98 15.58
N MET A 93 -11.41 15.11 14.59
CA MET A 93 -12.87 15.05 14.83
C MET A 93 -13.38 13.62 15.01
N CYS A 94 -12.52 12.64 14.72
CA CYS A 94 -12.75 11.20 14.75
C CYS A 94 -11.43 10.47 14.98
N ASP A 95 -11.53 9.21 15.39
CA ASP A 95 -10.43 8.25 15.48
C ASP A 95 -10.37 7.44 14.17
N VAL A 96 -9.23 7.49 13.50
CA VAL A 96 -9.02 6.84 12.19
C VAL A 96 -8.99 5.31 12.30
N TRP A 97 -8.57 4.75 13.44
CA TRP A 97 -8.59 3.31 13.73
C TRP A 97 -10.00 2.81 14.03
N ALA A 98 -10.75 3.57 14.85
CA ALA A 98 -12.09 3.19 15.27
C ALA A 98 -13.18 3.52 14.22
N GLN A 99 -12.90 4.44 13.30
CA GLN A 99 -13.83 4.93 12.29
C GLN A 99 -15.17 5.40 12.92
N ASP A 100 -15.07 6.19 14.00
CA ASP A 100 -16.15 6.55 14.93
C ASP A 100 -17.00 7.77 14.51
N CYS A 101 -17.16 7.95 13.19
CA CYS A 101 -18.02 8.99 12.62
C CYS A 101 -19.51 8.63 12.67
N PRO A 102 -20.41 9.64 12.61
CA PRO A 102 -21.84 9.44 12.45
C PRO A 102 -22.23 8.52 11.27
N GLU A 103 -23.44 7.99 11.31
CA GLU A 103 -23.97 7.16 10.21
C GLU A 103 -23.95 7.93 8.88
N GLY A 104 -23.42 7.29 7.84
CA GLY A 104 -23.23 7.90 6.52
C GLY A 104 -21.92 8.69 6.37
N GLU A 105 -21.07 8.75 7.40
CA GLU A 105 -19.76 9.40 7.35
C GLU A 105 -18.62 8.42 7.68
N LYS A 106 -17.41 8.73 7.19
CA LYS A 106 -16.17 7.99 7.45
C LYS A 106 -15.07 8.93 7.95
N CYS A 107 -14.14 8.39 8.74
CA CYS A 107 -13.04 9.18 9.28
C CYS A 107 -11.92 9.27 8.26
N MET A 108 -11.60 10.48 7.82
CA MET A 108 -10.66 10.73 6.75
C MET A 108 -9.53 11.67 7.18
N PRO A 109 -8.28 11.37 6.81
CA PRO A 109 -7.19 12.31 6.93
C PRO A 109 -7.38 13.49 5.98
N TRP A 110 -6.98 14.69 6.41
CA TRP A 110 -7.00 15.89 5.58
C TRP A 110 -5.99 16.93 6.05
N ALA A 111 -5.74 17.95 5.21
CA ALA A 111 -4.96 19.13 5.58
C ALA A 111 -5.89 20.24 6.12
N ASN A 112 -5.81 20.54 7.42
CA ASN A 112 -6.68 21.52 8.08
C ASN A 112 -6.22 22.99 7.97
N ASP A 113 -4.99 23.20 7.53
CA ASP A 113 -4.29 24.47 7.45
C ASP A 113 -4.16 24.99 6.00
N GLY A 114 -4.71 24.25 5.04
CA GLY A 114 -4.56 24.52 3.61
C GLY A 114 -3.18 24.14 3.05
N GLY A 115 -2.36 23.41 3.82
CA GLY A 115 -1.11 22.83 3.37
C GLY A 115 -1.30 21.64 2.43
N SER A 116 -0.19 20.98 2.10
CA SER A 116 -0.14 19.81 1.21
C SER A 116 0.08 18.49 1.95
N SER A 117 -0.11 18.47 3.26
CA SER A 117 0.15 17.31 4.11
C SER A 117 -1.05 17.00 4.98
N TRP A 118 -1.44 15.73 5.06
CA TRP A 118 -2.46 15.28 5.99
C TRP A 118 -1.99 15.50 7.43
N ASN A 119 -2.65 16.39 8.17
CA ASN A 119 -2.26 16.80 9.52
C ASN A 119 -3.45 16.80 10.50
N ALA A 120 -4.62 16.38 10.05
CA ALA A 120 -5.82 16.30 10.87
C ALA A 120 -6.76 15.19 10.38
N LEU A 121 -7.74 14.85 11.21
CA LEU A 121 -8.81 13.90 10.91
C LEU A 121 -10.16 14.61 10.94
N LYS A 122 -11.05 14.28 10.00
CA LYS A 122 -12.45 14.72 10.01
C LYS A 122 -13.40 13.63 9.55
N CYS A 123 -14.66 13.75 9.95
CA CYS A 123 -15.72 12.95 9.36
C CYS A 123 -16.13 13.56 8.01
N THR A 124 -16.13 12.74 6.96
CA THR A 124 -16.64 13.12 5.64
C THR A 124 -17.75 12.18 5.20
N PRO A 125 -18.78 12.69 4.46
CA PRO A 125 -19.81 11.83 3.91
C PRO A 125 -19.22 10.72 3.03
N VAL A 126 -19.70 9.50 3.21
CA VAL A 126 -19.38 8.40 2.30
C VAL A 126 -20.06 8.66 0.96
N ASP A 127 -19.37 8.39 -0.14
CA ASP A 127 -19.95 8.51 -1.48
C ASP A 127 -21.21 7.62 -1.61
N PRO A 128 -22.27 8.05 -2.30
CA PRO A 128 -23.47 7.23 -2.50
C PRO A 128 -23.23 5.90 -3.22
N ASN A 129 -22.13 5.78 -3.97
CA ASN A 129 -21.67 4.57 -4.64
C ASN A 129 -20.16 4.37 -4.38
N PRO A 130 -19.78 3.97 -3.15
CA PRO A 130 -18.40 3.96 -2.72
C PRO A 130 -17.58 2.85 -3.39
N GLY A 131 -16.41 3.20 -3.88
CA GLY A 131 -15.43 2.26 -4.43
C GLY A 131 -14.85 1.34 -3.34
N GLN A 132 -14.59 0.09 -3.70
CA GLN A 132 -13.99 -0.92 -2.83
C GLN A 132 -12.46 -0.92 -2.99
N ALA A 133 -11.75 -1.68 -2.14
CA ALA A 133 -10.30 -1.77 -2.21
C ALA A 133 -9.82 -2.17 -3.61
N GLY A 134 -8.89 -1.39 -4.17
CA GLY A 134 -8.36 -1.55 -5.53
C GLY A 134 -9.16 -0.87 -6.64
N ASP A 135 -10.40 -0.43 -6.39
CA ASP A 135 -11.18 0.31 -7.39
C ASP A 135 -10.54 1.68 -7.69
N ALA A 136 -10.75 2.17 -8.91
CA ALA A 136 -10.40 3.55 -9.23
C ALA A 136 -11.26 4.53 -8.44
N CYS A 137 -10.66 5.62 -7.98
CA CYS A 137 -11.32 6.63 -7.16
C CYS A 137 -11.03 8.05 -7.62
N THR A 138 -11.82 8.99 -7.13
CA THR A 138 -11.60 10.42 -7.31
C THR A 138 -11.59 11.15 -5.98
N VAL A 139 -10.79 12.21 -5.88
CA VAL A 139 -10.84 13.17 -4.77
C VAL A 139 -11.54 14.47 -5.18
N GLU A 140 -12.24 15.10 -4.25
CA GLU A 140 -12.81 16.43 -4.48
C GLU A 140 -11.79 17.52 -4.07
N GLY A 141 -11.55 18.47 -4.98
CA GLY A 141 -10.62 19.58 -4.73
C GLY A 141 -9.17 19.19 -4.94
N ASN A 142 -8.56 18.50 -3.97
CA ASN A 142 -7.16 18.06 -4.00
C ASN A 142 -6.95 16.76 -3.20
N ALA A 143 -5.77 16.14 -3.34
CA ALA A 143 -5.43 14.86 -2.71
C ALA A 143 -5.51 14.86 -1.17
N VAL A 144 -5.34 16.02 -0.52
CA VAL A 144 -5.35 16.17 0.94
C VAL A 144 -6.67 16.73 1.47
N SER A 145 -7.73 16.74 0.66
CA SER A 145 -9.02 17.32 1.05
C SER A 145 -9.78 16.46 2.05
N GLY A 146 -9.48 15.16 2.14
CA GLY A 146 -10.21 14.16 2.92
C GLY A 146 -11.59 13.79 2.36
N ILE A 147 -11.91 14.22 1.13
CA ILE A 147 -13.16 13.89 0.44
C ILE A 147 -12.82 13.08 -0.79
N ASP A 148 -13.25 11.82 -0.81
CA ASP A 148 -13.02 10.91 -1.92
C ASP A 148 -14.20 9.97 -2.17
N SER A 149 -14.14 9.23 -3.27
CA SER A 149 -15.19 8.29 -3.69
C SER A 149 -15.03 6.86 -3.14
N CYS A 150 -14.17 6.63 -2.14
CA CYS A 150 -13.91 5.30 -1.59
C CYS A 150 -14.83 4.97 -0.40
N ASP A 151 -15.00 3.68 -0.10
CA ASP A 151 -15.77 3.23 1.05
C ASP A 151 -15.12 3.55 2.40
N LYS A 152 -15.84 3.29 3.49
CA LYS A 152 -15.37 3.45 4.86
C LYS A 152 -14.13 2.58 5.12
N GLY A 153 -13.12 3.17 5.77
CA GLY A 153 -11.82 2.50 6.00
C GLY A 153 -10.94 2.42 4.75
N LEU A 154 -11.27 3.15 3.68
CA LEU A 154 -10.45 3.28 2.48
C LEU A 154 -10.13 4.76 2.21
N LEU A 155 -8.92 5.01 1.71
CA LEU A 155 -8.46 6.31 1.22
C LEU A 155 -8.19 6.24 -0.27
N CYS A 156 -8.60 7.27 -1.00
CA CYS A 156 -8.15 7.44 -2.38
C CYS A 156 -6.68 7.85 -2.39
N TRP A 157 -5.82 6.89 -2.76
CA TRP A 157 -4.37 7.04 -2.80
C TRP A 157 -3.87 7.07 -4.24
N TYR A 158 -2.58 7.31 -4.46
CA TYR A 158 -2.00 7.40 -5.82
C TYR A 158 -2.67 8.47 -6.71
N VAL A 159 -3.10 9.58 -6.09
CA VAL A 159 -3.86 10.63 -6.76
C VAL A 159 -2.98 11.39 -7.75
N ASN A 160 -3.38 11.38 -9.03
CA ASN A 160 -2.72 12.09 -10.11
C ASN A 160 -3.30 13.51 -10.34
N ASP A 161 -2.76 14.24 -11.32
CA ASP A 161 -3.18 15.61 -11.68
C ASP A 161 -4.65 15.74 -12.10
N MET A 162 -5.32 14.63 -12.43
CA MET A 162 -6.74 14.60 -12.75
C MET A 162 -7.61 14.29 -11.52
N ASN A 163 -7.03 14.33 -10.31
CA ASN A 163 -7.67 13.94 -9.06
C ASN A 163 -8.19 12.50 -9.07
N MET A 164 -7.52 11.61 -9.80
CA MET A 164 -7.86 10.18 -9.88
C MET A 164 -6.79 9.32 -9.21
N GLY A 165 -7.20 8.28 -8.50
CA GLY A 165 -6.31 7.36 -7.80
C GLY A 165 -6.89 5.96 -7.68
N SER A 166 -6.46 5.20 -6.67
CA SER A 166 -7.04 3.91 -6.29
C SER A 166 -7.41 3.86 -4.81
N CYS A 167 -8.53 3.22 -4.49
CA CYS A 167 -8.97 3.03 -3.11
C CYS A 167 -8.05 2.05 -2.38
N LEU A 168 -7.29 2.55 -1.41
CA LEU A 168 -6.36 1.77 -0.62
C LEU A 168 -6.89 1.56 0.81
N PRO A 169 -6.77 0.36 1.39
CA PRO A 169 -7.21 0.13 2.75
C PRO A 169 -6.43 0.94 3.76
N MET A 170 -7.15 1.53 4.71
CA MET A 170 -6.55 2.02 5.94
C MET A 170 -6.28 0.85 6.88
N CYS A 171 -5.31 1.01 7.78
CA CYS A 171 -5.02 0.01 8.78
C CYS A 171 -6.21 -0.24 9.70
N THR A 172 -6.31 -1.47 10.18
CA THR A 172 -7.30 -1.88 11.19
C THR A 172 -6.58 -2.35 12.45
N GLY A 173 -7.33 -2.61 13.53
CA GLY A 173 -6.75 -3.00 14.81
C GLY A 173 -6.39 -1.78 15.66
N THR A 174 -5.17 -1.75 16.17
CA THR A 174 -4.65 -0.66 17.02
C THR A 174 -3.24 -0.31 16.61
N GLU A 175 -2.75 0.85 17.04
CA GLU A 175 -1.36 1.28 16.81
C GLU A 175 -0.33 0.22 17.27
N ASP A 176 -0.54 -0.42 18.43
CA ASP A 176 0.36 -1.48 18.95
C ASP A 176 0.22 -2.83 18.24
N ALA A 177 -0.85 -3.02 17.46
CA ALA A 177 -1.17 -4.29 16.80
C ALA A 177 -1.89 -4.02 15.48
N PRO A 178 -1.22 -3.36 14.52
CA PRO A 178 -1.86 -2.94 13.28
C PRO A 178 -2.08 -4.16 12.38
N MET A 179 -3.20 -4.15 11.66
CA MET A 179 -3.61 -5.23 10.78
C MET A 179 -3.93 -4.70 9.40
N CYS A 180 -3.43 -5.42 8.39
CA CYS A 180 -3.67 -5.17 6.98
C CYS A 180 -4.00 -6.48 6.24
N PRO A 181 -4.57 -6.41 5.03
CA PRO A 181 -4.72 -7.58 4.16
C PRO A 181 -3.38 -8.31 3.91
N ALA A 182 -3.46 -9.55 3.43
CA ALA A 182 -2.27 -10.30 3.03
C ALA A 182 -1.40 -9.51 2.04
N ASP A 183 -0.09 -9.72 2.10
CA ASP A 183 0.91 -9.08 1.24
C ASP A 183 0.96 -7.55 1.34
N SER A 184 0.46 -6.99 2.45
CA SER A 184 0.56 -5.57 2.79
C SER A 184 0.91 -5.39 4.26
N VAL A 185 1.46 -4.21 4.58
CA VAL A 185 1.84 -3.81 5.94
C VAL A 185 1.28 -2.44 6.23
N CYS A 186 0.97 -2.19 7.50
CA CYS A 186 0.53 -0.89 7.93
C CYS A 186 1.71 0.08 7.98
N ASP A 187 1.65 1.12 7.17
CA ASP A 187 2.53 2.28 7.23
C ASP A 187 1.80 3.41 7.95
N VAL A 188 2.34 3.81 9.11
CA VAL A 188 1.76 4.82 10.00
C VAL A 188 2.60 6.08 9.91
N THR A 189 2.13 7.07 9.17
CA THR A 189 2.82 8.33 8.90
C THR A 189 2.04 9.53 9.46
N ASN A 190 2.69 10.69 9.44
CA ASN A 190 2.12 11.97 9.91
C ASN A 190 1.54 11.87 11.32
N GLU A 191 2.35 11.33 12.24
CA GLU A 191 2.01 11.19 13.67
C GLU A 191 0.70 10.41 13.90
N GLY A 192 0.44 9.40 13.07
CA GLY A 192 -0.75 8.54 13.17
C GLY A 192 -1.99 9.08 12.46
N THR A 193 -1.89 10.23 11.78
CA THR A 193 -2.98 10.76 10.95
C THR A 193 -3.23 9.89 9.72
N LEU A 194 -2.16 9.38 9.12
CA LEU A 194 -2.22 8.58 7.90
C LEU A 194 -1.82 7.14 8.22
N ILE A 195 -2.76 6.20 8.05
CA ILE A 195 -2.58 4.79 8.39
C ILE A 195 -2.95 3.93 7.18
N LEU A 196 -1.99 3.62 6.31
CA LEU A 196 -2.26 2.93 5.04
C LEU A 196 -1.71 1.52 5.02
N CYS A 197 -2.48 0.59 4.45
CA CYS A 197 -1.98 -0.73 4.10
C CYS A 197 -1.29 -0.68 2.74
N LEU A 198 0.04 -0.61 2.77
CA LEU A 198 0.87 -0.54 1.57
C LEU A 198 1.38 -1.94 1.19
N PRO A 199 1.37 -2.32 -0.10
CA PRO A 199 1.88 -3.62 -0.54
C PRO A 199 3.35 -3.79 -0.17
N THR A 200 3.74 -4.97 0.31
CA THR A 200 5.14 -5.30 0.53
C THR A 200 5.83 -5.72 -0.76
N CYS A 201 7.13 -5.47 -0.88
CA CYS A 201 7.90 -5.77 -2.09
C CYS A 201 9.31 -6.27 -1.79
N ASP A 202 9.97 -6.80 -2.82
CA ASP A 202 11.41 -7.06 -2.83
C ASP A 202 12.13 -5.96 -3.64
N PRO A 203 13.07 -5.20 -3.05
CA PRO A 203 13.74 -4.09 -3.73
C PRO A 203 14.66 -4.52 -4.89
N LEU A 204 15.00 -5.80 -4.99
CA LEU A 204 15.83 -6.36 -6.06
C LEU A 204 14.98 -6.83 -7.26
N LEU A 205 13.65 -6.81 -7.12
CA LEU A 205 12.70 -7.19 -8.15
C LEU A 205 11.89 -5.98 -8.64
N VAL A 206 11.29 -6.11 -9.82
CA VAL A 206 10.38 -5.09 -10.38
C VAL A 206 8.96 -5.47 -10.00
N ASP A 207 8.63 -5.26 -8.72
CA ASP A 207 7.38 -5.76 -8.13
C ASP A 207 6.31 -4.68 -7.89
N CYS A 208 6.69 -3.40 -7.96
CA CYS A 208 5.75 -2.30 -7.73
C CYS A 208 5.03 -1.86 -9.02
N PRO A 209 3.74 -1.44 -8.93
CA PRO A 209 3.00 -0.84 -10.04
C PRO A 209 3.68 0.41 -10.63
N ASP A 210 3.24 0.81 -11.82
CA ASP A 210 3.74 2.01 -12.49
C ASP A 210 3.67 3.25 -11.58
N ASN A 211 4.74 4.06 -11.59
CA ASN A 211 4.95 5.26 -10.76
C ASN A 211 5.02 4.97 -9.25
N GLN A 212 5.38 3.75 -8.87
CA GLN A 212 5.74 3.37 -7.52
C GLN A 212 7.14 2.76 -7.49
N ILE A 213 7.80 2.89 -6.34
CA ILE A 213 9.11 2.30 -6.08
C ILE A 213 9.06 1.46 -4.81
N CYS A 214 9.92 0.45 -4.76
CA CYS A 214 10.11 -0.37 -3.58
C CYS A 214 11.19 0.26 -2.69
N PHE A 215 10.81 0.73 -1.52
CA PHE A 215 11.76 1.27 -0.53
C PHE A 215 11.46 0.75 0.86
N PHE A 216 12.46 0.80 1.73
CA PHE A 216 12.30 0.44 3.13
C PHE A 216 11.63 1.57 3.91
N SER A 217 10.44 1.33 4.47
CA SER A 217 9.83 2.23 5.45
C SER A 217 10.26 1.80 6.85
N ASP A 218 10.98 2.68 7.55
CA ASP A 218 11.33 2.48 8.96
C ASP A 218 10.08 2.41 9.85
N LEU A 219 9.01 3.13 9.47
CA LEU A 219 7.75 3.17 10.21
C LEU A 219 6.97 1.85 10.08
N ALA A 220 6.99 1.24 8.90
CA ALA A 220 6.41 -0.08 8.68
C ALA A 220 7.36 -1.24 9.05
N GLY A 221 8.67 -0.97 9.17
CA GLY A 221 9.73 -1.96 9.37
C GLY A 221 9.87 -2.96 8.20
N LYS A 222 9.45 -2.57 6.99
CA LYS A 222 9.39 -3.42 5.81
C LYS A 222 9.63 -2.62 4.53
N PHE A 223 9.97 -3.34 3.46
CA PHE A 223 9.90 -2.83 2.11
C PHE A 223 8.45 -2.71 1.65
N ILE A 224 8.09 -1.54 1.12
CA ILE A 224 6.76 -1.21 0.66
C ILE A 224 6.78 -0.56 -0.72
N CYS A 225 5.72 -0.79 -1.50
CA CYS A 225 5.45 -0.05 -2.72
C CYS A 225 4.68 1.23 -2.40
N ASP A 226 5.27 2.37 -2.69
CA ASP A 226 4.59 3.66 -2.61
C ASP A 226 5.12 4.64 -3.68
N PHE A 227 4.58 5.85 -3.68
CA PHE A 227 4.87 6.90 -4.66
C PHE A 227 6.34 7.07 -4.98
N ASP A 228 6.64 6.98 -6.27
CA ASP A 228 7.92 7.41 -6.84
C ASP A 228 7.98 8.94 -6.93
N ALA A 229 8.95 9.52 -6.21
CA ALA A 229 9.27 10.94 -6.25
C ALA A 229 10.70 11.20 -6.73
N SER A 230 11.36 10.25 -7.40
CA SER A 230 12.73 10.42 -7.89
C SER A 230 12.83 11.49 -8.99
N GLY A 231 11.87 11.49 -9.91
CA GLY A 231 11.84 12.44 -11.02
C GLY A 231 12.91 12.12 -12.07
N GLU A 232 13.61 13.14 -12.58
CA GLU A 232 14.70 12.93 -13.57
C GLU A 232 16.08 12.75 -12.90
N ASP A 233 16.19 13.17 -11.64
CA ASP A 233 17.32 12.96 -10.73
C ASP A 233 17.10 11.67 -9.91
N GLY A 234 18.02 11.31 -9.01
CA GLY A 234 17.84 10.14 -8.13
C GLY A 234 18.71 8.94 -8.51
N LYS A 235 19.70 9.15 -9.39
CA LYS A 235 20.70 8.15 -9.77
C LYS A 235 21.74 8.00 -8.66
N TYR A 236 22.57 6.97 -8.76
CA TYR A 236 23.67 6.75 -7.81
C TYR A 236 24.49 8.04 -7.60
N GLY A 237 24.69 8.40 -6.33
CA GLY A 237 25.44 9.57 -5.90
C GLY A 237 24.68 10.90 -5.97
N ASP A 238 23.46 10.93 -6.53
CA ASP A 238 22.62 12.12 -6.49
C ASP A 238 22.17 12.40 -5.05
N PRO A 239 22.08 13.68 -4.65
CA PRO A 239 21.69 14.05 -3.29
C PRO A 239 20.23 13.67 -3.01
N CYS A 240 19.96 13.19 -1.81
CA CYS A 240 18.62 12.82 -1.38
C CYS A 240 18.38 13.25 0.07
N GLU A 241 17.11 13.58 0.37
CA GLU A 241 16.65 13.93 1.73
C GLU A 241 15.40 13.14 2.15
N TYR A 242 14.82 12.38 1.23
CA TYR A 242 13.60 11.59 1.45
C TYR A 242 13.82 10.17 0.94
N ILE A 243 13.08 9.21 1.50
CA ILE A 243 13.30 7.78 1.22
C ILE A 243 12.87 7.39 -0.20
N ASN A 244 11.99 8.17 -0.83
CA ASN A 244 11.33 7.86 -2.08
C ASN A 244 11.79 8.74 -3.27
N VAL A 245 12.95 9.41 -3.16
CA VAL A 245 13.50 10.29 -4.21
C VAL A 245 14.68 9.66 -4.97
N CYS A 246 15.00 8.41 -4.68
CA CYS A 246 16.00 7.66 -5.43
C CYS A 246 15.29 6.75 -6.44
N ASP A 247 15.94 6.55 -7.59
CA ASP A 247 15.41 5.73 -8.67
C ASP A 247 15.10 4.29 -8.21
N PRO A 248 14.19 3.57 -8.91
CA PRO A 248 13.88 2.17 -8.59
C PRO A 248 15.14 1.32 -8.41
N GLY A 249 15.23 0.59 -7.28
CA GLY A 249 16.39 -0.23 -6.91
C GLY A 249 17.48 0.54 -6.15
N LEU A 250 17.28 1.83 -5.86
CA LEU A 250 18.16 2.63 -5.01
C LEU A 250 17.43 3.08 -3.73
N PHE A 251 18.21 3.47 -2.73
CA PHE A 251 17.74 4.05 -1.48
C PHE A 251 18.55 5.28 -1.11
N CYS A 252 17.96 6.15 -0.30
CA CYS A 252 18.66 7.31 0.20
C CYS A 252 19.60 6.90 1.35
N ALA A 253 20.89 6.75 1.03
CA ALA A 253 21.90 6.33 1.99
C ALA A 253 22.55 7.54 2.67
N ASP A 254 23.03 7.36 3.91
CA ASP A 254 23.79 8.39 4.63
C ASP A 254 25.06 8.78 3.83
N ALA A 255 25.41 10.07 3.85
CA ALA A 255 26.55 10.55 3.08
C ALA A 255 27.88 9.86 3.45
N SER A 256 28.03 9.36 4.68
CA SER A 256 29.25 8.67 5.13
C SER A 256 29.46 7.30 4.49
N VAL A 257 28.42 6.71 3.88
CA VAL A 257 28.48 5.39 3.25
C VAL A 257 28.45 5.42 1.72
N VAL A 258 28.44 6.61 1.12
CA VAL A 258 28.45 6.80 -0.34
C VAL A 258 29.68 7.60 -0.78
N PRO A 259 30.61 6.98 -1.54
CA PRO A 259 31.80 7.64 -2.05
C PRO A 259 31.50 8.95 -2.79
N GLY A 260 32.09 10.04 -2.29
CA GLY A 260 31.97 11.36 -2.92
C GLY A 260 30.65 12.08 -2.67
N CYS A 261 29.78 11.58 -1.79
CA CYS A 261 28.56 12.28 -1.41
C CYS A 261 28.86 13.63 -0.73
N GLN A 262 28.21 14.70 -1.20
CA GLN A 262 28.40 16.07 -0.69
C GLN A 262 27.14 16.66 -0.03
N ALA A 263 26.09 15.85 0.13
CA ALA A 263 24.84 16.22 0.78
C ALA A 263 24.67 15.50 2.12
N ALA A 264 23.47 15.56 2.71
CA ALA A 264 23.16 14.79 3.92
C ALA A 264 23.01 13.29 3.63
N GLY A 265 22.40 12.95 2.50
CA GLY A 265 22.35 11.61 1.95
C GLY A 265 22.55 11.62 0.44
N CYS A 266 22.94 10.49 -0.12
CA CYS A 266 23.00 10.26 -1.56
C CYS A 266 22.39 8.91 -1.93
N CYS A 267 21.84 8.81 -3.12
CA CYS A 267 21.24 7.56 -3.60
C CYS A 267 22.31 6.48 -3.78
N SER A 268 22.04 5.28 -3.25
CA SER A 268 22.91 4.10 -3.33
C SER A 268 22.07 2.88 -3.68
N GLU A 269 22.65 1.86 -4.32
CA GLU A 269 21.89 0.71 -4.81
C GLU A 269 21.55 -0.30 -3.72
N TYR A 270 20.37 -0.90 -3.79
CA TYR A 270 20.16 -2.23 -3.21
C TYR A 270 20.96 -3.26 -4.02
N CYS A 271 21.41 -4.33 -3.37
CA CYS A 271 22.23 -5.37 -3.99
C CYS A 271 21.92 -6.76 -3.42
N ASP A 272 22.24 -7.82 -4.16
CA ASP A 272 22.13 -9.21 -3.67
C ASP A 272 23.44 -9.64 -3.01
N ILE A 273 23.42 -9.92 -1.71
CA ILE A 273 24.61 -10.31 -0.94
C ILE A 273 25.19 -11.67 -1.34
N ASN A 274 24.43 -12.48 -2.09
CA ASN A 274 24.88 -13.78 -2.59
C ASN A 274 25.59 -13.67 -3.96
N LEU A 275 25.60 -12.48 -4.57
CA LEU A 275 26.25 -12.21 -5.84
C LEU A 275 27.57 -11.45 -5.66
N PRO A 276 28.45 -11.46 -6.68
CA PRO A 276 29.63 -10.60 -6.67
C PRO A 276 29.25 -9.13 -6.52
N ASN A 277 30.10 -8.33 -5.86
CA ASN A 277 29.86 -6.90 -5.65
C ASN A 277 29.62 -6.16 -6.98
N THR A 278 28.42 -5.58 -7.13
CA THR A 278 27.99 -4.76 -8.27
C THR A 278 27.80 -3.28 -7.92
N CYS A 279 28.15 -2.85 -6.70
CA CYS A 279 27.97 -1.47 -6.25
C CYS A 279 28.76 -0.49 -7.14
N ALA A 280 28.11 0.61 -7.56
CA ALA A 280 28.78 1.60 -8.40
C ALA A 280 29.95 2.29 -7.68
N GLY A 281 29.88 2.39 -6.34
CA GLY A 281 30.97 2.89 -5.49
C GLY A 281 32.13 1.93 -5.25
N ALA A 282 32.16 0.75 -5.88
CA ALA A 282 33.28 -0.18 -5.73
C ALA A 282 34.62 0.42 -6.21
N PRO A 283 35.76 0.14 -5.52
CA PRO A 283 35.91 -0.80 -4.42
C PRO A 283 35.67 -0.20 -3.02
N GLU A 284 35.25 1.06 -2.90
CA GLU A 284 35.02 1.71 -1.60
C GLU A 284 33.72 1.24 -0.95
N GLN A 285 32.71 0.91 -1.76
CA GLN A 285 31.49 0.22 -1.31
C GLN A 285 31.54 -1.28 -1.52
N GLU A 286 30.90 -2.00 -0.61
CA GLU A 286 30.56 -3.40 -0.72
C GLU A 286 29.05 -3.59 -0.56
N CYS A 287 28.56 -4.75 -1.00
CA CYS A 287 27.19 -5.14 -0.75
C CYS A 287 27.08 -5.66 0.69
N VAL A 288 26.58 -4.82 1.60
CA VAL A 288 26.44 -5.19 3.02
C VAL A 288 25.01 -5.68 3.31
N PRO A 289 24.81 -6.69 4.17
CA PRO A 289 23.47 -7.15 4.52
C PRO A 289 22.57 -6.03 5.05
N TRP A 290 21.33 -5.96 4.56
CA TRP A 290 20.34 -4.97 5.02
C TRP A 290 19.84 -5.29 6.42
N TYR A 291 19.64 -6.57 6.71
CA TYR A 291 19.15 -7.07 7.98
C TYR A 291 20.28 -7.67 8.82
N GLU A 292 20.15 -7.58 10.14
CA GLU A 292 20.96 -8.36 11.06
C GLU A 292 20.75 -9.87 10.84
N GLU A 293 21.76 -10.68 11.18
CA GLU A 293 21.74 -12.12 11.00
C GLU A 293 20.50 -12.75 11.68
N GLY A 294 19.65 -13.40 10.88
CA GLY A 294 18.43 -14.05 11.35
C GLY A 294 17.21 -13.14 11.56
N MET A 295 17.32 -11.84 11.25
CA MET A 295 16.23 -10.87 11.39
C MET A 295 15.49 -10.56 10.08
N ALA A 296 16.05 -10.99 8.93
CA ALA A 296 15.42 -10.79 7.65
C ALA A 296 14.05 -11.49 7.56
N PRO A 297 13.01 -10.83 7.02
CA PRO A 297 11.77 -11.49 6.67
C PRO A 297 12.01 -12.64 5.66
N PRO A 298 11.19 -13.71 5.69
CA PRO A 298 11.31 -14.80 4.73
C PRO A 298 11.28 -14.30 3.28
N GLY A 299 12.30 -14.67 2.50
CA GLY A 299 12.45 -14.25 1.11
C GLY A 299 13.35 -13.02 0.91
N LEU A 300 13.65 -12.24 1.95
CA LEU A 300 14.48 -11.02 1.87
C LEU A 300 15.87 -11.19 2.50
N GLU A 301 16.28 -12.43 2.82
CA GLU A 301 17.59 -12.72 3.42
C GLU A 301 18.77 -12.35 2.53
N HIS A 302 18.51 -12.19 1.24
CA HIS A 302 19.49 -11.89 0.21
C HIS A 302 19.67 -10.38 -0.03
N VAL A 303 18.80 -9.55 0.54
CA VAL A 303 18.82 -8.10 0.33
C VAL A 303 19.98 -7.47 1.11
N GLY A 304 20.79 -6.70 0.39
CA GLY A 304 21.82 -5.83 0.91
C GLY A 304 21.67 -4.40 0.39
N GLY A 305 22.46 -3.51 0.97
CA GLY A 305 22.66 -2.14 0.48
C GLY A 305 24.12 -1.92 0.11
N CYS A 306 24.36 -1.18 -0.96
CA CYS A 306 25.69 -0.70 -1.30
C CYS A 306 26.12 0.38 -0.31
N ALA A 307 27.14 0.08 0.49
CA ALA A 307 27.62 0.97 1.53
C ALA A 307 29.13 0.77 1.76
N ILE A 308 29.80 1.81 2.24
CA ILE A 308 31.16 1.68 2.77
C ILE A 308 31.07 0.84 4.06
N PRO A 309 31.76 -0.32 4.15
CA PRO A 309 31.73 -1.15 5.35
C PRO A 309 32.30 -0.39 6.57
N ALA A 310 31.65 -0.57 7.72
CA ALA A 310 32.03 0.04 8.99
C ALA A 310 33.34 -0.52 9.59
#